data_AF-A0A7C4GZK1-F1
#
_entry.id   AF-A0A7C4GZK1-F1
#
_cell.length_a   1.000
_cell.length_b   1.000
_cell.length_c   1.000
_cell.angle_alpha   90.00
_cell.angle_beta   90.00
_cell.angle_gamma   90.00
#
_symmetry.space_group_name_H-M   'P 1'
#
loop_
_entity.id
_entity.type
_entity.pdbx_description
1 polymer ?
#
loop_
_entity_poly.entity_id
_entity_poly.type
_entity_poly.pdbx_seq_one_letter_code
_entity_poly.pdbx_strand_id
1 'polypeptide(L)'
;MAKEKVLVIGLGEVGRPLFELLKESGKFEVYGFDIDENKMRDTGQSLETLPKTVDIMHVCIPCTGKEEFAKTVTNYAERFNPKLIIVNSTVAPGTTVEVHKRLNKTCLVAHSPVRGVHKSLEHMKWELKRWTKYIGGVNQE
;
A
#
# COMPACT_ATOMS: atom_id res chain seq x y z
N MET A 1 6.12 7.37 -22.28
CA MET A 1 6.89 6.68 -21.21
C MET A 1 6.04 5.53 -20.69
N ALA A 2 6.66 4.42 -20.28
CA ALA A 2 5.91 3.33 -19.64
C ALA A 2 5.33 3.84 -18.31
N LYS A 3 4.11 3.42 -17.96
CA LYS A 3 3.48 3.81 -16.69
C LYS A 3 4.11 3.03 -15.55
N GLU A 4 4.35 3.67 -14.42
CA GLU A 4 4.80 2.99 -13.21
C GLU A 4 3.74 2.00 -12.73
N LYS A 5 4.19 0.84 -12.24
CA LYS A 5 3.35 -0.21 -11.69
C LYS A 5 3.14 0.03 -10.20
N VAL A 6 1.90 0.29 -9.81
CA VAL A 6 1.52 0.58 -8.42
C VAL A 6 0.66 -0.55 -7.90
N LEU A 7 1.05 -1.13 -6.76
CA LEU A 7 0.30 -2.18 -6.09
C LEU A 7 -0.24 -1.70 -4.74
N VAL A 8 -1.53 -1.94 -4.49
CA VAL A 8 -2.16 -1.71 -3.20
C VAL A 8 -2.39 -3.04 -2.49
N ILE A 9 -1.74 -3.24 -1.35
CA ILE A 9 -1.90 -4.41 -0.48
C ILE A 9 -2.98 -4.12 0.57
N GLY A 10 -4.03 -4.94 0.59
CA GLY A 10 -5.23 -4.79 1.40
C GLY A 10 -6.26 -3.91 0.69
N LEU A 11 -7.41 -4.46 0.33
CA LEU A 11 -8.52 -3.82 -0.37
C LEU A 11 -9.72 -3.59 0.57
N GLY A 12 -9.43 -3.23 1.81
CA GLY A 12 -10.42 -2.83 2.81
C GLY A 12 -10.82 -1.36 2.68
N GLU A 13 -11.26 -0.78 3.80
CA GLU A 13 -11.83 0.57 3.88
C GLU A 13 -10.87 1.70 3.48
N VAL A 14 -9.57 1.47 3.52
CA VAL A 14 -8.55 2.44 3.08
C VAL A 14 -8.01 2.09 1.71
N GLY A 15 -7.61 0.84 1.51
CA GLY A 15 -6.90 0.44 0.31
C GLY A 15 -7.78 0.36 -0.93
N ARG A 16 -9.06 -0.04 -0.83
CA ARG A 16 -9.97 -0.02 -1.98
C ARG A 16 -10.23 1.40 -2.51
N PRO A 17 -10.59 2.40 -1.68
CA PRO A 17 -10.65 3.79 -2.13
C PRO A 17 -9.35 4.28 -2.78
N LEU A 18 -8.19 3.96 -2.20
CA LEU A 18 -6.89 4.34 -2.75
C LEU A 18 -6.64 3.69 -4.12
N PHE A 19 -6.92 2.40 -4.25
CA PHE A 19 -6.82 1.65 -5.51
C PHE A 19 -7.69 2.28 -6.60
N GLU A 20 -8.96 2.58 -6.30
CA GLU A 20 -9.87 3.20 -7.27
C GLU A 20 -9.39 4.60 -7.69
N LEU A 21 -8.92 5.43 -6.75
CA LEU A 21 -8.39 6.75 -7.08
C LEU A 21 -7.14 6.68 -7.96
N LEU A 22 -6.23 5.75 -7.67
CA LEU A 22 -5.04 5.52 -8.49
C LEU A 22 -5.44 5.10 -9.90
N LYS A 23 -6.43 4.20 -10.03
CA LYS A 23 -6.94 3.71 -11.32
C LYS A 23 -7.65 4.81 -12.11
N GLU A 24 -8.53 5.56 -11.46
CA GLU A 24 -9.24 6.73 -12.02
C GLU A 24 -8.29 7.81 -12.53
N SER A 25 -7.12 7.97 -11.90
CA SER A 25 -6.14 8.96 -12.34
C SER A 25 -5.60 8.69 -13.75
N GLY A 26 -5.64 7.44 -14.21
CA GLY A 26 -5.09 7.01 -15.50
C GLY A 26 -3.56 7.11 -15.62
N LYS A 27 -2.85 7.53 -14.56
CA LYS A 27 -1.39 7.78 -14.58
C LYS A 27 -0.55 6.53 -14.42
N PHE A 28 -1.10 5.49 -13.79
CA PHE A 28 -0.36 4.30 -13.37
C PHE A 28 -0.96 3.02 -13.94
N GLU A 29 -0.16 1.96 -13.98
CA GLU A 29 -0.65 0.58 -14.06
C GLU A 29 -0.95 0.11 -12.64
N VAL A 30 -2.24 0.00 -12.29
CA VAL A 30 -2.67 -0.18 -10.89
C VAL A 30 -3.13 -1.60 -10.66
N TYR A 31 -2.57 -2.22 -9.63
CA TYR A 31 -2.88 -3.55 -9.16
C TYR A 31 -3.34 -3.50 -7.70
N GLY A 32 -4.24 -4.42 -7.34
CA GLY A 32 -4.73 -4.60 -5.98
C GLY A 32 -4.51 -6.03 -5.55
N PHE A 33 -4.04 -6.24 -4.32
CA PHE A 33 -3.95 -7.56 -3.71
C PHE A 33 -4.63 -7.58 -2.35
N ASP A 34 -5.52 -8.54 -2.13
CA ASP A 34 -6.08 -8.88 -0.82
C ASP A 34 -6.06 -10.40 -0.67
N ILE A 35 -5.99 -10.87 0.57
CA ILE A 35 -6.10 -12.30 0.89
C ILE A 35 -7.54 -12.80 0.70
N ASP A 36 -8.52 -11.90 0.75
CA ASP A 36 -9.92 -12.19 0.46
C ASP A 36 -10.19 -12.10 -1.05
N GLU A 37 -10.37 -13.26 -1.68
CA GLU A 37 -10.63 -13.38 -3.12
C GLU A 37 -11.91 -12.67 -3.56
N ASN A 38 -12.89 -12.47 -2.67
CA ASN A 38 -14.11 -11.73 -3.02
C ASN A 38 -13.79 -10.25 -3.24
N LYS A 39 -12.96 -9.65 -2.38
CA LYS A 39 -12.52 -8.25 -2.55
C LYS A 39 -11.67 -8.06 -3.80
N MET A 40 -10.86 -9.06 -4.13
CA MET A 40 -10.10 -9.10 -5.39
C MET A 40 -11.07 -9.08 -6.58
N ARG A 41 -12.05 -9.98 -6.60
CA ARG A 41 -13.04 -10.08 -7.67
C ARG A 41 -13.87 -8.80 -7.81
N ASP A 42 -14.31 -8.21 -6.70
CA ASP A 42 -15.09 -6.95 -6.67
C ASP A 42 -14.33 -5.75 -7.26
N THR A 43 -13.00 -5.81 -7.29
CA THR A 43 -12.13 -4.77 -7.87
C THR A 43 -11.57 -5.17 -9.24
N GLY A 44 -12.01 -6.32 -9.79
CA GLY A 44 -11.54 -6.86 -11.06
C GLY A 44 -10.08 -7.28 -11.01
N GLN A 45 -9.60 -7.74 -9.86
CA GLN A 45 -8.24 -8.24 -9.64
C GLN A 45 -8.29 -9.76 -9.46
N SER A 46 -7.20 -10.43 -9.81
CA SER A 46 -7.02 -11.88 -9.61
C SER A 46 -5.54 -12.20 -9.39
N LEU A 47 -5.23 -13.36 -8.82
CA LEU A 47 -3.84 -13.77 -8.62
C LEU A 47 -3.05 -13.88 -9.94
N GLU A 48 -3.73 -14.28 -11.03
CA GLU A 48 -3.14 -14.44 -12.36
C GLU A 48 -2.77 -13.11 -13.03
N THR A 49 -3.46 -12.02 -12.65
CA THR A 49 -3.24 -10.69 -13.22
C THR A 49 -2.18 -9.88 -12.48
N LEU A 50 -1.73 -10.36 -11.31
CA LEU A 50 -0.72 -9.66 -10.52
C LEU A 50 0.66 -9.72 -11.19
N PRO A 51 1.39 -8.60 -11.24
CA PRO A 51 2.72 -8.58 -11.80
C PRO A 51 3.71 -9.28 -10.85
N LYS A 52 4.81 -9.79 -11.42
CA LYS A 52 5.93 -10.31 -10.63
C LYS A 52 6.72 -9.20 -9.91
N THR A 53 6.77 -8.01 -10.51
CA THR A 53 7.49 -6.85 -9.97
C THR A 53 6.66 -5.57 -10.08
N VAL A 54 6.84 -4.66 -9.12
CA VAL A 54 6.13 -3.37 -9.06
C VAL A 54 7.11 -2.24 -8.75
N ASP A 55 6.77 -1.02 -9.09
CA ASP A 55 7.59 0.15 -8.75
C ASP A 55 7.25 0.64 -7.34
N ILE A 56 5.95 0.73 -7.03
CA ILE A 56 5.44 1.26 -5.76
C ILE A 56 4.47 0.26 -5.12
N MET A 57 4.66 0.00 -3.82
CA MET A 57 3.75 -0.83 -3.02
C MET A 57 3.15 -0.02 -1.87
N HIS A 58 1.84 0.22 -1.92
CA HIS A 58 1.07 0.80 -0.83
C HIS A 58 0.57 -0.29 0.12
N VAL A 59 0.88 -0.19 1.40
CA VAL A 59 0.45 -1.15 2.42
C VAL A 59 -0.72 -0.58 3.21
N CYS A 60 -1.88 -1.26 3.15
CA CYS A 60 -3.14 -0.88 3.79
C CYS A 60 -3.75 -2.03 4.61
N ILE A 61 -2.91 -2.92 5.17
CA ILE A 61 -3.34 -4.05 6.00
C ILE A 61 -3.40 -3.67 7.48
N PRO A 62 -4.21 -4.35 8.31
CA PRO A 62 -4.24 -4.11 9.76
C PRO A 62 -2.87 -4.39 10.42
N CYS A 63 -2.53 -3.60 11.44
CA CYS A 63 -1.35 -3.81 12.27
C CYS A 63 -1.75 -4.34 13.64
N THR A 64 -1.67 -5.66 13.83
CA THR A 64 -1.95 -6.32 15.12
C THR A 64 -0.74 -6.34 16.05
N GLY A 65 0.47 -6.18 15.50
CA GLY A 65 1.71 -6.08 16.26
C GLY A 65 2.88 -5.69 15.36
N LYS A 66 3.86 -4.96 15.90
CA LYS A 66 5.00 -4.42 15.15
C LYS A 66 5.78 -5.50 14.38
N GLU A 67 6.13 -6.59 15.07
CA GLU A 67 6.94 -7.69 14.55
C GLU A 67 6.24 -8.43 13.41
N GLU A 68 4.99 -8.85 13.65
CA GLU A 68 4.18 -9.59 12.69
C GLU A 68 3.85 -8.74 11.46
N PHE A 69 3.55 -7.46 11.67
CA PHE A 69 3.32 -6.52 10.57
C PHE A 69 4.58 -6.35 9.72
N ALA A 70 5.74 -6.13 10.36
CA ALA A 70 6.99 -5.94 9.64
C ALA A 70 7.39 -7.18 8.84
N LYS A 71 7.23 -8.37 9.42
CA LYS A 71 7.42 -9.66 8.74
C LYS A 71 6.48 -9.79 7.53
N THR A 72 5.19 -9.52 7.72
CA THR A 72 4.18 -9.60 6.65
C THR A 72 4.51 -8.68 5.48
N VAL A 73 4.87 -7.42 5.76
CA VAL A 73 5.27 -6.45 4.72
C VAL A 73 6.54 -6.90 3.99
N THR A 74 7.51 -7.46 4.72
CA THR A 74 8.75 -7.99 4.14
C THR A 74 8.46 -9.14 3.17
N ASN A 75 7.61 -10.09 3.56
CA ASN A 75 7.20 -11.19 2.69
C ASN A 75 6.53 -10.71 1.38
N TYR A 76 5.71 -9.65 1.46
CA TYR A 76 5.13 -9.05 0.26
C TYR A 76 6.19 -8.34 -0.60
N ALA A 77 7.15 -7.67 0.02
CA ALA A 77 8.25 -7.04 -0.70
C ALA A 77 9.14 -8.08 -1.39
N GLU A 78 9.43 -9.23 -0.77
CA GLU A 78 10.13 -10.34 -1.41
C GLU A 78 9.36 -10.90 -2.61
N ARG A 79 8.03 -10.98 -2.49
CA ARG A 79 7.16 -11.46 -3.58
C ARG A 79 7.09 -10.51 -4.77
N PHE A 80 7.03 -9.21 -4.53
CA PHE A 80 6.74 -8.21 -5.56
C PHE A 80 7.90 -7.26 -5.90
N ASN A 81 9.03 -7.38 -5.20
CA ASN A 81 10.27 -6.62 -5.39
C ASN A 81 10.05 -5.11 -5.69
N PRO A 82 9.35 -4.35 -4.81
CA PRO A 82 9.08 -2.94 -5.01
C PRO A 82 10.35 -2.09 -4.89
N LYS A 83 10.37 -0.93 -5.56
CA LYS A 83 11.40 0.10 -5.34
C LYS A 83 11.07 0.99 -4.14
N LEU A 84 9.78 1.23 -3.92
CA LEU A 84 9.26 2.06 -2.84
C LEU A 84 8.07 1.38 -2.15
N ILE A 85 8.11 1.35 -0.82
CA ILE A 85 7.00 0.91 0.04
C ILE A 85 6.44 2.11 0.80
N ILE A 86 5.13 2.31 0.72
CA ILE A 86 4.43 3.36 1.47
C ILE A 86 3.44 2.68 2.43
N VAL A 87 3.73 2.76 3.72
CA VAL A 87 2.84 2.25 4.77
C VAL A 87 1.75 3.28 5.04
N ASN A 88 0.52 2.98 4.63
CA ASN A 88 -0.66 3.81 4.90
C ASN A 88 -1.37 3.41 6.20
N SER A 89 -1.12 2.20 6.69
CA SER A 89 -1.69 1.68 7.93
C SER A 89 -1.28 2.49 9.15
N THR A 90 -2.17 2.55 10.14
CA THR A 90 -1.82 2.98 11.49
C THR A 90 -0.91 1.92 12.12
N VAL A 91 0.30 2.33 12.47
CA VAL A 91 1.34 1.44 13.04
C VAL A 91 1.99 2.12 14.25
N ALA A 92 2.56 1.32 15.15
CA ALA A 92 3.32 1.85 16.28
C ALA A 92 4.62 2.54 15.80
N PRO A 93 5.15 3.54 16.52
CA PRO A 93 6.44 4.14 16.23
C PRO A 93 7.56 3.09 16.07
N GLY A 94 8.44 3.31 15.09
CA GLY A 94 9.54 2.39 14.77
C GLY A 94 9.17 1.21 13.86
N THR A 95 7.89 0.97 13.56
CA THR A 95 7.47 -0.13 12.66
C THR A 95 8.05 -0.01 11.26
N THR A 96 8.01 1.19 10.66
CA THR A 96 8.54 1.44 9.32
C THR A 96 10.06 1.27 9.25
N VAL A 97 10.76 1.65 10.33
CA VAL A 97 12.22 1.41 10.46
C VAL A 97 12.53 -0.08 10.55
N GLU A 98 11.71 -0.84 11.26
CA GLU A 98 11.84 -2.30 11.36
C GLU A 98 11.65 -2.98 10.00
N VAL A 99 10.64 -2.58 9.22
CA VAL A 99 10.46 -3.04 7.83
C VAL A 99 11.71 -2.76 6.99
N HIS A 100 12.21 -1.52 7.02
CA HIS A 100 13.38 -1.12 6.25
C HIS A 100 14.65 -1.91 6.64
N LYS A 101 14.83 -2.22 7.93
CA LYS A 101 15.93 -3.06 8.42
C LYS A 101 15.86 -4.49 7.89
N ARG A 102 14.68 -5.11 7.90
CA ARG A 102 14.47 -6.49 7.41
C ARG A 102 14.76 -6.63 5.93
N LEU A 103 14.46 -5.59 5.15
CA LEU A 103 14.76 -5.52 3.73
C LEU A 103 16.24 -5.22 3.43
N ASN A 104 17.13 -5.25 4.43
CA ASN A 104 18.54 -4.93 4.27
C ASN A 104 18.79 -3.58 3.58
N LYS A 105 17.88 -2.61 3.74
CA LYS A 105 17.95 -1.26 3.16
C LYS A 105 17.99 -1.22 1.62
N THR A 106 17.50 -2.24 0.93
CA THR A 106 17.50 -2.30 -0.54
C THR A 106 16.32 -1.58 -1.19
N CYS A 107 15.28 -1.28 -0.40
CA CYS A 107 14.04 -0.66 -0.85
C CYS A 107 13.78 0.60 -0.02
N LEU A 108 13.31 1.67 -0.66
CA LEU A 108 12.86 2.86 0.04
C LEU A 108 11.57 2.55 0.82
N VAL A 109 11.46 3.06 2.04
CA VAL A 109 10.27 2.86 2.87
C VAL A 109 9.85 4.17 3.51
N ALA A 110 8.57 4.51 3.36
CA ALA A 110 7.97 5.70 3.95
C ALA A 110 6.70 5.33 4.75
N HIS A 111 6.45 6.09 5.81
CA HIS A 111 5.16 6.10 6.50
C HIS A 111 4.32 7.27 6.00
N SER A 112 3.09 6.99 5.57
CA SER A 112 2.11 7.99 5.17
C SER A 112 0.71 7.59 5.65
N PRO A 113 0.45 7.69 6.96
CA PRO A 113 -0.79 7.20 7.54
C PRO A 113 -2.00 7.91 6.91
N VAL A 114 -3.06 7.15 6.67
CA VAL A 114 -4.30 7.69 6.15
C VAL A 114 -5.13 8.31 7.27
N ARG A 115 -5.70 9.47 6.98
CA ARG A 115 -6.70 10.15 7.81
C ARG A 115 -8.04 10.10 7.08
N GLY A 116 -9.12 9.82 7.80
CA GLY A 116 -10.46 9.80 7.22
C GLY A 116 -11.46 9.09 8.11
N VAL A 117 -12.75 9.26 7.80
CA VAL A 117 -13.84 8.53 8.45
C VAL A 117 -14.40 7.54 7.45
N HIS A 118 -14.43 6.26 7.82
CA HIS A 118 -14.78 5.17 6.93
C HIS A 118 -16.31 5.00 6.79
N LYS A 119 -16.99 6.02 6.23
CA LYS A 119 -18.47 5.99 6.09
C LYS A 119 -18.93 5.22 4.86
N SER A 120 -18.24 5.39 3.74
CA SER A 120 -18.50 4.73 2.47
C SER A 120 -17.27 4.85 1.58
N LEU A 121 -17.25 4.07 0.50
CA LEU A 121 -16.19 4.11 -0.52
C LEU A 121 -16.00 5.53 -1.08
N GLU A 122 -17.07 6.15 -1.57
CA GLU A 122 -17.03 7.51 -2.14
C GLU A 122 -16.65 8.56 -1.09
N HIS A 123 -17.13 8.41 0.15
CA HIS A 123 -16.73 9.32 1.23
C HIS A 123 -15.24 9.21 1.54
N MET A 124 -14.69 8.00 1.57
CA MET A 124 -13.24 7.81 1.77
C MET A 124 -12.42 8.33 0.61
N LYS A 125 -12.89 8.21 -0.64
CA LYS A 125 -12.24 8.84 -1.80
C LYS A 125 -12.20 10.36 -1.67
N TRP A 126 -13.29 10.97 -1.17
CA TRP A 126 -13.34 12.40 -0.88
C TRP A 126 -12.38 12.80 0.25
N GLU A 127 -12.31 12.05 1.35
CA GLU A 127 -11.35 12.30 2.44
C GLU A 127 -9.89 12.20 1.93
N LEU A 128 -9.55 11.16 1.17
CA LEU A 128 -8.20 10.95 0.63
C LEU A 128 -7.74 12.10 -0.29
N LYS A 129 -8.66 12.74 -1.02
CA LYS A 129 -8.35 13.85 -1.93
C LYS A 129 -8.07 15.18 -1.20
N ARG A 130 -8.55 15.36 0.03
CA ARG A 130 -8.56 16.67 0.70
C ARG A 130 -7.54 16.80 1.84
N TRP A 131 -7.19 15.70 2.50
CA TRP A 131 -6.26 15.77 3.63
C TRP A 131 -4.82 16.00 3.16
N THR A 132 -4.12 16.89 3.86
CA THR A 132 -2.67 16.98 3.74
C THR A 132 -2.04 15.63 4.09
N LYS A 133 -1.32 15.06 3.12
CA LYS A 133 -0.54 13.85 3.32
C LYS A 133 0.77 14.19 4.03
N TYR A 134 1.06 13.46 5.11
CA TYR A 134 2.38 13.44 5.72
C TYR A 134 3.18 12.30 5.11
N ILE A 135 4.46 12.54 4.80
CA ILE A 135 5.38 11.56 4.26
C ILE A 135 6.61 11.53 5.17
N GLY A 136 6.81 10.44 5.88
CA GLY A 136 7.99 10.21 6.73
C GLY A 136 8.84 9.10 6.14
N GLY A 137 9.85 9.45 5.35
CA GLY A 137 10.87 8.50 4.87
C GLY A 137 11.74 7.99 6.02
N VAL A 138 12.23 6.76 5.92
CA VAL A 138 13.17 6.20 6.91
C VAL A 138 14.59 6.79 6.75
N ASN A 139 14.95 7.21 5.54
CA ASN A 139 16.19 7.90 5.17
C ASN A 139 15.88 9.21 4.41
N GLN A 140 16.92 9.98 4.09
CA GLN A 140 16.83 11.25 3.36
C GLN A 140 16.75 11.08 1.83
N GLU A 141 16.96 9.86 1.33
CA GLU A 141 16.95 9.51 -0.10
C GLU A 141 15.54 9.19 -0.61
#